data_AF-A0A225UIX6-F1
#
_entry.id   AF-A0A225UIX6-F1
#
_cell.length_a   1.000
_cell.length_b   1.000
_cell.length_c   1.000
_cell.angle_alpha   90.00
_cell.angle_beta   90.00
_cell.angle_gamma   90.00
#
_symmetry.space_group_name_H-M   'P 1'
#
loop_
_entity.id
_entity.type
_entity.pdbx_description
1 polymer ?
#
loop_
_entity_poly.entity_id
_entity_poly.type
_entity_poly.pdbx_seq_one_letter_code
_entity_poly.pdbx_strand_id
1 'polypeptide(L)'
;MTSEAEELRQLFAGSAMESEDTLSVKTKKERFEEQSWDSLKSTPYYEILREHRDVLPDEIPAELPQDKGIQHEIDFVPGTKYCVSRQWPLPREKVKAIDDFFESRRKAG
;
A
#
# COMPACT_ATOMS: atom_id res chain seq x y z
N MET A 1 -17.62 -1.25 44.12
CA MET A 1 -17.84 -0.38 42.95
C MET A 1 -16.50 -0.20 42.28
N THR A 2 -16.11 -1.13 41.43
CA THR A 2 -14.89 -1.02 40.63
C THR A 2 -15.21 -0.04 39.48
N SER A 3 -14.42 1.02 39.40
CA SER A 3 -14.69 2.15 38.50
C SER A 3 -14.53 1.74 37.04
N GLU A 4 -15.35 2.31 36.16
CA GLU A 4 -15.30 2.14 34.68
C GLU A 4 -13.89 2.27 34.07
N ALA A 5 -13.00 3.00 34.74
CA ALA A 5 -11.60 3.16 34.35
C ALA A 5 -10.77 1.85 34.45
N GLU A 6 -11.16 0.92 35.32
CA GLU A 6 -10.51 -0.38 35.49
C GLU A 6 -10.95 -1.36 34.39
N GLU A 7 -12.23 -1.33 34.01
CA GLU A 7 -12.74 -2.09 32.85
C GLU A 7 -12.13 -1.61 31.54
N LEU A 8 -11.99 -0.30 31.33
CA LEU A 8 -11.31 0.25 30.15
C LEU A 8 -9.85 -0.17 30.06
N ARG A 9 -9.16 -0.30 31.19
CA ARG A 9 -7.77 -0.81 31.24
C ARG A 9 -7.69 -2.30 30.91
N GLN A 10 -8.68 -3.08 31.32
CA GLN A 10 -8.77 -4.51 31.03
C GLN A 10 -9.09 -4.78 29.54
N LEU A 11 -9.95 -3.95 28.93
CA LEU A 11 -10.20 -3.96 27.49
C LEU A 11 -8.95 -3.60 26.67
N PHE A 12 -8.18 -2.60 27.12
CA PHE A 12 -6.96 -2.18 26.41
C PHE A 12 -5.80 -3.18 26.56
N ALA A 13 -5.71 -3.87 27.71
CA ALA A 13 -4.70 -4.90 27.95
C ALA A 13 -5.00 -6.22 27.21
N GLY A 14 -6.28 -6.53 26.94
CA GLY A 14 -6.68 -7.70 26.13
C GLY A 14 -6.42 -7.57 24.63
N SER A 15 -6.09 -6.37 24.14
CA SER A 15 -5.76 -6.12 22.73
C SER A 15 -4.27 -6.29 22.41
N ALA A 16 -3.44 -6.65 23.40
CA ALA A 16 -2.01 -6.83 23.24
C ALA A 16 -1.65 -8.32 23.10
N MET A 17 -1.93 -8.90 21.94
CA MET A 17 -1.04 -9.82 21.22
C MET A 17 -1.80 -10.42 20.02
N GLU A 18 -1.04 -10.61 18.95
CA GLU A 18 -1.37 -11.42 17.76
C GLU A 18 -1.99 -10.68 16.57
N SER A 19 -1.08 -10.08 15.80
CA SER A 19 -0.99 -10.31 14.35
C SER A 19 -2.26 -10.13 13.53
N GLU A 20 -2.72 -8.89 13.38
CA GLU A 20 -3.53 -8.57 12.21
C GLU A 20 -2.64 -8.26 11.00
N ASP A 21 -1.54 -7.50 11.20
CA ASP A 21 -0.66 -7.10 10.08
C ASP A 21 0.29 -8.21 9.61
N THR A 22 0.82 -9.06 10.49
CA THR A 22 1.73 -10.15 10.07
C THR A 22 0.98 -11.38 9.54
N LEU A 23 -0.26 -11.61 9.99
CA LEU A 23 -1.20 -12.55 9.38
C LEU A 23 -1.65 -12.02 8.02
N SER A 24 -2.16 -10.78 7.95
CA SER A 24 -2.64 -10.13 6.72
C SER A 24 -1.59 -10.15 5.61
N VAL A 25 -0.33 -9.83 5.92
CA VAL A 25 0.76 -9.85 4.94
C VAL A 25 1.09 -11.27 4.49
N LYS A 26 1.11 -12.26 5.40
CA LYS A 26 1.31 -13.68 5.03
C LYS A 26 0.16 -14.19 4.15
N THR A 27 -1.09 -13.95 4.52
CA THR A 27 -2.27 -14.38 3.75
C THR A 27 -2.46 -13.60 2.45
N LYS A 28 -1.96 -12.36 2.35
CA LYS A 28 -1.98 -11.58 1.11
C LYS A 28 -0.92 -12.06 0.13
N LYS A 29 0.30 -12.32 0.62
CA LYS A 29 1.37 -12.89 -0.20
C LYS A 29 0.98 -14.28 -0.70
N GLU A 30 0.47 -15.14 0.18
CA GLU A 30 0.01 -16.47 -0.18
C GLU A 30 -1.11 -16.45 -1.24
N ARG A 31 -2.12 -15.57 -1.08
CA ARG A 31 -3.14 -15.36 -2.12
C ARG A 31 -2.58 -14.85 -3.45
N PHE A 32 -1.54 -14.02 -3.41
CA PHE A 32 -0.89 -13.51 -4.62
C PHE A 32 -0.11 -14.62 -5.35
N GLU A 33 0.64 -15.44 -4.61
CA GLU A 33 1.36 -16.59 -5.17
C GLU A 33 0.39 -17.65 -5.75
N GLU A 34 -0.73 -17.91 -5.07
CA GLU A 34 -1.80 -18.79 -5.58
C GLU A 34 -2.43 -18.26 -6.88
N GLN A 35 -2.45 -16.94 -7.07
CA GLN A 35 -2.96 -16.27 -8.27
C GLN A 35 -1.86 -15.92 -9.29
N SER A 36 -0.66 -16.47 -9.12
CA SER A 36 0.47 -16.21 -9.99
C SER A 36 0.25 -16.68 -11.43
N TRP A 37 1.10 -16.20 -12.35
CA TRP A 37 1.14 -16.63 -13.75
C TRP A 37 1.24 -18.14 -13.93
N ASP A 38 1.87 -18.84 -12.98
CA ASP A 38 2.01 -20.29 -13.03
C ASP A 38 0.66 -21.01 -12.86
N SER A 39 -0.21 -20.51 -11.98
CA SER A 39 -1.58 -21.02 -11.82
C SER A 39 -2.42 -20.81 -13.08
N LEU A 40 -2.17 -19.71 -13.80
CA LEU A 40 -2.92 -19.32 -15.00
C LEU A 40 -2.59 -20.17 -16.23
N LYS A 41 -1.47 -20.91 -16.25
CA LYS A 41 -1.06 -21.80 -17.36
C LYS A 41 -2.09 -22.86 -17.72
N SER A 42 -2.91 -23.27 -16.75
CA SER A 42 -3.97 -24.26 -16.94
C SER A 42 -5.25 -23.67 -17.55
N THR A 43 -5.36 -22.34 -17.60
CA THR A 43 -6.57 -21.67 -18.08
C THR A 43 -6.59 -21.56 -19.60
N PRO A 44 -7.77 -21.63 -20.23
CA PRO A 44 -7.90 -21.47 -21.68
C PRO A 44 -7.53 -20.07 -22.18
N TYR A 45 -7.32 -19.10 -21.27
CA TYR A 45 -6.99 -17.71 -21.60
C TYR A 45 -5.50 -17.39 -21.44
N TYR A 46 -4.67 -18.35 -21.07
CA TYR A 46 -3.25 -18.12 -20.77
C TYR A 46 -2.49 -17.41 -21.89
N GLU A 47 -2.75 -17.76 -23.15
CA GLU A 47 -2.10 -17.12 -24.31
C GLU A 47 -2.42 -15.62 -24.40
N ILE A 48 -3.69 -15.25 -24.17
CA ILE A 48 -4.13 -13.84 -24.17
C ILE A 48 -3.51 -13.09 -22.99
N LEU A 49 -3.49 -13.70 -21.81
CA LEU A 49 -2.91 -13.08 -20.63
C LEU A 49 -1.41 -12.86 -20.81
N ARG A 50 -0.71 -13.81 -21.44
CA ARG A 50 0.72 -13.70 -21.75
C ARG A 50 1.00 -12.58 -22.75
N GLU A 51 0.13 -12.37 -23.73
CA GLU A 51 0.23 -11.26 -24.69
C GLU A 51 0.16 -9.89 -24.00
N HIS A 52 -0.65 -9.77 -22.93
CA HIS A 52 -0.86 -8.53 -22.17
C HIS A 52 -0.04 -8.44 -20.88
N ARG A 53 1.07 -9.19 -20.78
CA ARG A 53 1.91 -9.19 -19.56
C ARG A 53 2.53 -7.82 -19.26
N ASP A 54 2.76 -7.00 -20.28
CA ASP A 54 3.24 -5.62 -20.16
C ASP A 54 2.23 -4.69 -19.47
N VAL A 55 0.93 -4.94 -19.65
CA VAL A 55 -0.15 -4.17 -19.02
C VAL A 55 -0.41 -4.61 -17.57
N LEU A 56 -0.09 -5.87 -17.25
CA LEU A 56 -0.30 -6.49 -15.94
C LEU A 56 1.03 -6.94 -15.31
N PRO A 57 1.90 -6.01 -14.89
CA PRO A 57 3.18 -6.35 -14.29
C PRO A 57 3.03 -6.97 -12.90
N ASP A 58 3.92 -7.91 -12.57
CA ASP A 58 3.97 -8.59 -11.27
C ASP A 58 4.38 -7.64 -10.14
N GLU A 59 5.21 -6.64 -10.45
CA GLU A 59 5.67 -5.61 -9.53
C GLU A 59 5.30 -4.23 -10.05
N ILE A 60 4.94 -3.32 -9.13
CA ILE A 60 4.64 -1.94 -9.48
C ILE A 60 5.95 -1.27 -9.93
N PRO A 61 6.09 -0.84 -11.20
CA PRO A 61 7.31 -0.21 -11.69
C PRO A 61 7.62 1.05 -10.87
N ALA A 62 8.91 1.35 -10.70
CA ALA A 62 9.36 2.55 -10.02
C ALA A 62 9.14 3.81 -10.87
N GLU A 63 9.19 3.66 -12.19
CA GLU A 63 9.07 4.73 -13.17
C GLU A 63 7.62 5.24 -13.30
N LEU A 64 7.50 6.54 -13.54
CA LEU A 64 6.21 7.13 -13.87
C LEU A 64 5.72 6.60 -15.23
N PRO A 65 4.39 6.51 -15.42
CA PRO A 65 3.83 6.22 -16.72
C PRO A 65 4.35 7.21 -17.77
N GLN A 66 4.60 6.73 -18.98
CA GLN A 66 5.00 7.58 -20.09
C GLN A 66 4.01 8.75 -20.25
N ASP A 67 4.55 9.96 -20.36
CA ASP A 67 3.73 11.15 -20.61
C ASP A 67 2.99 11.00 -21.94
N LYS A 68 1.66 10.99 -21.88
CA LYS A 68 0.77 10.90 -23.04
C LYS A 68 0.34 12.27 -23.56
N GLY A 69 0.95 13.35 -23.05
CA GLY A 69 0.59 14.73 -23.38
C GLY A 69 -0.68 15.23 -22.69
N ILE A 70 -1.20 14.47 -21.72
CA ILE A 70 -2.36 14.85 -20.90
C ILE A 70 -1.81 15.21 -19.52
N GLN A 71 -1.82 16.50 -19.19
CA GLN A 71 -1.37 17.00 -17.90
C GLN A 71 -2.58 17.35 -17.03
N HIS A 72 -2.56 16.93 -15.78
CA HIS A 72 -3.56 17.32 -14.80
C HIS A 72 -3.27 18.74 -14.30
N GLU A 73 -4.16 19.67 -14.60
CA GLU A 73 -4.14 21.02 -14.04
C GLU A 73 -5.11 21.08 -12.85
N ILE A 74 -4.66 21.67 -11.75
CA ILE A 74 -5.48 21.89 -10.56
C ILE A 74 -5.79 23.38 -10.49
N ASP A 75 -7.01 23.75 -10.88
CA ASP A 75 -7.50 25.12 -10.79
C ASP A 75 -7.78 25.47 -9.33
N PHE A 76 -7.09 26.50 -8.84
CA PHE A 76 -7.36 27.08 -7.53
C PHE A 76 -8.33 28.25 -7.65
N VAL A 77 -9.30 28.32 -6.74
CA VAL A 77 -10.15 29.51 -6.61
C VAL A 77 -9.26 30.70 -6.25
N PRO A 78 -9.37 31.86 -6.93
CA PRO A 78 -8.60 33.05 -6.60
C PRO A 78 -8.71 33.41 -5.11
N GLY A 79 -7.57 33.56 -4.44
CA GLY A 79 -7.51 33.83 -2.99
C GLY A 79 -7.35 32.57 -2.12
N THR A 80 -7.31 31.37 -2.70
CA THR A 80 -6.98 30.14 -1.97
C THR A 80 -5.54 30.18 -1.47
N LYS A 81 -5.34 29.85 -0.19
CA LYS A 81 -4.01 29.70 0.42
C LYS A 81 -3.63 28.23 0.46
N TYR A 82 -2.34 27.95 0.33
CA TYR A 82 -1.82 26.60 0.51
C TYR A 82 -2.03 26.15 1.96
N CYS A 83 -2.45 24.90 2.15
CA CYS A 83 -2.57 24.28 3.46
C CYS A 83 -1.22 23.65 3.87
N VAL A 84 -0.79 23.91 5.10
CA VAL A 84 0.34 23.20 5.73
C VAL A 84 -0.19 22.41 6.90
N SER A 85 -0.11 21.09 6.80
CA SER A 85 -0.46 20.18 7.87
C SER A 85 0.80 19.57 8.46
N ARG A 86 0.87 19.46 9.80
CA ARG A 86 1.97 18.73 10.44
C ARG A 86 1.74 17.23 10.26
N GLN A 87 2.78 16.51 9.88
CA GLN A 87 2.76 15.05 9.82
C GLN A 87 2.54 14.48 11.22
N TRP A 88 1.63 13.51 11.35
CA TRP A 88 1.44 12.79 12.61
C TRP A 88 2.67 11.95 12.94
N PRO A 89 3.06 11.82 14.22
CA PRO A 89 4.16 10.94 14.61
C PRO A 89 3.79 9.50 14.29
N LEU A 90 4.62 8.85 13.48
CA LEU A 90 4.48 7.45 13.10
C LEU A 90 5.51 6.58 13.85
N PRO A 91 5.21 5.30 14.12
CA PRO A 91 6.19 4.35 14.63
C PRO A 91 7.43 4.27 13.74
N ARG A 92 8.62 4.13 14.34
CA ARG A 92 9.91 4.14 13.62
C ARG A 92 10.00 3.08 12.53
N GLU A 93 9.44 1.90 12.76
CA GLU A 93 9.41 0.80 11.79
C GLU A 93 8.61 1.18 10.53
N LYS A 94 7.46 1.83 10.72
CA LYS A 94 6.62 2.30 9.60
C LYS A 94 7.31 3.41 8.82
N VAL A 95 7.93 4.36 9.52
CA VAL A 95 8.73 5.43 8.90
C VAL A 95 9.85 4.83 8.06
N LYS A 96 10.61 3.88 8.60
CA LYS A 96 11.70 3.22 7.87
C LYS A 96 11.20 2.53 6.60
N ALA A 97 10.08 1.80 6.65
CA ALA A 97 9.53 1.13 5.47
C ALA A 97 9.08 2.12 4.39
N ILE A 98 8.50 3.25 4.80
CA ILE A 98 8.10 4.34 3.89
C ILE A 98 9.35 4.99 3.27
N ASP A 99 10.35 5.29 4.08
CA ASP A 99 11.60 5.89 3.62
C ASP A 99 12.33 4.98 2.62
N ASP A 100 12.47 3.69 2.94
CA ASP A 100 13.08 2.68 2.06
C ASP A 100 12.32 2.59 0.71
N PHE A 101 10.99 2.68 0.72
CA PHE A 101 10.16 2.69 -0.48
C PHE A 101 10.44 3.94 -1.35
N PHE A 102 10.47 5.14 -0.78
CA PHE A 102 10.78 6.36 -1.52
C PHE A 102 12.23 6.42 -1.98
N GLU A 103 13.17 5.94 -1.17
CA GLU A 103 14.60 5.83 -1.52
C GLU A 103 14.78 4.99 -2.79
N SER A 104 14.09 3.84 -2.88
CA SER A 104 14.13 2.94 -4.04
C SER A 104 13.63 3.58 -5.33
N ARG A 105 12.73 4.57 -5.23
CA ARG A 105 12.08 5.24 -6.37
C ARG A 105 12.62 6.63 -6.66
N ARG A 106 13.55 7.16 -5.84
CA ARG A 106 14.06 8.54 -5.94
C ARG A 106 14.59 8.90 -7.34
N LYS A 107 15.18 7.95 -8.06
CA LYS A 107 15.77 8.19 -9.39
C LYS A 107 14.77 8.10 -10.55
N ALA A 108 13.55 7.62 -10.28
CA ALA A 108 12.60 7.23 -11.31
C ALA A 108 11.69 8.37 -11.79
N GLY A 109 11.82 9.57 -11.19
CA GLY A 109 11.02 10.75 -11.50
C GLY A 109 9.88 10.94 -10.52
#